data_AF-A0A8H4TGK2-F1
#
_entry.id   AF-A0A8H4TGK2-F1
#
_cell.length_a   1.000
_cell.length_b   1.000
_cell.length_c   1.000
_cell.angle_alpha   90.00
_cell.angle_beta   90.00
_cell.angle_gamma   90.00
#
_symmetry.space_group_name_H-M   'P 1'
#
loop_
_entity.id
_entity.type
_entity.pdbx_description
1 polymer ?
#
loop_
_entity_poly.entity_id
_entity_poly.type
_entity_poly.pdbx_seq_one_letter_code
_entity_poly.pdbx_strand_id
1 'polypeptide(L)' 'MDYASIATPESCYVDFCLLPLGTGTVSVAEDIAEVQKVLMASGLKYTLHSAGTTVGASFLTWLAGHDLLAAASARMGG' A
#
# COMPACT_ATOMS: atom_id res chain seq x y z
N MET A 1 -13.24 29.11 4.13
CA MET A 1 -13.22 28.16 3.00
C MET A 1 -13.96 26.92 3.45
N ASP A 2 -15.02 26.52 2.76
CA ASP A 2 -15.74 25.28 3.07
C ASP A 2 -15.12 24.12 2.31
N TYR A 3 -14.28 23.34 2.99
CA TYR A 3 -13.58 22.19 2.38
C TYR A 3 -14.51 21.02 2.06
N ALA A 4 -15.72 20.95 2.65
CA ALA A 4 -16.69 19.90 2.37
C ALA A 4 -17.34 20.04 0.98
N SER A 5 -17.27 21.24 0.39
CA SER A 5 -17.79 21.53 -0.95
C SER A 5 -16.87 21.07 -2.08
N ILE A 6 -15.65 20.62 -1.78
CA ILE A 6 -14.68 20.16 -2.77
C ILE A 6 -14.99 18.71 -3.12
N ALA A 7 -15.34 18.46 -4.39
CA ALA A 7 -15.57 17.11 -4.89
C ALA A 7 -14.31 16.26 -4.77
N THR A 8 -14.50 15.00 -4.39
CA THR A 8 -13.39 14.04 -4.28
C THR A 8 -12.96 13.59 -5.68
N PRO A 9 -11.65 13.54 -5.97
CA PRO A 9 -11.18 13.12 -7.28
C PRO A 9 -11.53 11.65 -7.54
N GLU A 10 -11.75 11.29 -8.81
CA GLU A 10 -12.12 9.92 -9.20
C GLU A 10 -11.01 8.90 -8.91
N SER A 11 -9.75 9.33 -8.99
CA SER A 11 -8.55 8.52 -8.80
C SER A 11 -7.51 9.23 -7.96
N CYS A 12 -6.73 8.47 -7.20
CA CYS A 12 -5.54 8.95 -6.53
C CYS A 12 -4.36 7.99 -6.72
N TYR A 13 -3.16 8.54 -6.53
CA TYR A 13 -1.96 7.75 -6.32
C TYR A 13 -1.61 7.81 -4.86
N VAL A 14 -1.26 6.67 -4.28
CA VAL A 14 -0.80 6.58 -2.90
C VAL A 14 0.52 5.86 -2.87
N ASP A 15 1.46 6.46 -2.14
CA ASP A 15 2.77 5.90 -1.90
C ASP A 15 2.88 5.49 -0.43
N PHE A 16 3.44 4.31 -0.18
CA PHE A 16 3.64 3.81 1.16
C PHE A 16 4.95 3.05 1.28
N CYS A 17 5.51 3.08 2.48
CA CYS A 17 6.66 2.28 2.87
C CYS A 17 6.26 1.42 4.08
N LEU A 18 6.36 0.10 3.90
CA LEU A 18 6.08 -0.88 4.95
C LEU A 18 7.40 -1.40 5.49
N LEU A 19 7.57 -1.36 6.81
CA LEU A 19 8.77 -1.83 7.49
C LEU A 19 8.37 -2.79 8.61
N PRO A 20 8.75 -4.06 8.54
CA PRO A 20 8.53 -4.99 9.65
C PRO A 20 9.46 -4.62 10.81
N LEU A 21 8.94 -4.73 12.04
CA LEU A 21 9.70 -4.47 13.27
C LEU A 21 9.85 -5.76 14.06
N GLY A 22 11.01 -5.96 14.66
CA GLY A 22 11.26 -7.12 15.53
C GLY A 22 11.59 -8.43 14.81
N THR A 23 11.99 -8.39 13.53
CA THR A 23 12.34 -9.59 12.73
C THR A 23 13.65 -10.27 13.15
N GLY A 24 14.45 -9.64 14.03
CA GLY A 24 15.76 -10.17 14.45
C GLY A 24 16.83 -10.12 13.35
N THR A 25 16.52 -9.57 12.17
CA THR A 25 17.45 -9.40 11.04
C THR A 25 17.37 -7.98 10.49
N VAL A 26 18.43 -7.54 9.77
CA VAL A 26 18.48 -6.21 9.15
C VAL A 26 17.79 -6.19 7.78
N SER A 27 17.74 -7.33 7.09
CA SER A 27 17.14 -7.42 5.77
C SER A 27 15.64 -7.58 5.88
N VAL A 28 14.89 -6.78 5.12
CA VAL A 28 13.43 -6.85 5.02
C VAL A 28 12.98 -7.31 3.62
N ALA A 29 13.90 -7.75 2.77
CA ALA A 29 13.63 -8.02 1.35
C ALA A 29 12.57 -9.11 1.15
N GLU A 30 12.54 -10.12 2.00
CA GLU A 30 11.56 -11.22 1.93
C GLU A 30 10.16 -10.74 2.33
N ASP A 31 10.04 -9.96 3.40
CA ASP A 31 8.76 -9.34 3.81
C ASP A 31 8.21 -8.42 2.72
N ILE A 32 9.08 -7.59 2.12
CA ILE A 32 8.68 -6.73 0.99
C ILE A 32 8.23 -7.57 -0.20
N ALA A 33 8.87 -8.71 -0.48
CA ALA A 33 8.44 -9.60 -1.56
C ALA A 33 7.03 -10.18 -1.31
N GLU A 34 6.67 -10.50 -0.06
CA GLU A 34 5.30 -10.92 0.29
C GLU A 34 4.27 -9.82 0.07
N VAL A 35 4.60 -8.57 0.43
CA VAL A 35 3.75 -7.40 0.13
C VAL A 35 3.52 -7.28 -1.38
N GLN A 36 4.56 -7.44 -2.21
CA GLN A 36 4.41 -7.36 -3.67
C GLN A 36 3.49 -8.45 -4.23
N LYS A 37 3.45 -9.65 -3.62
CA LYS A 37 2.51 -10.71 -4.02
C LYS A 37 1.06 -10.33 -3.73
N VAL A 38 0.79 -9.67 -2.61
CA VAL A 38 -0.56 -9.16 -2.28
C VAL A 38 -1.00 -8.11 -3.30
N LEU A 39 -0.10 -7.17 -3.64
CA LEU A 39 -0.40 -6.15 -4.64
C LEU A 39 -0.63 -6.75 -6.04
N MET A 40 0.15 -7.75 -6.42
CA MET A 40 -0.05 -8.49 -7.66
C MET A 40 -1.42 -9.18 -7.70
N ALA A 41 -1.81 -9.84 -6.60
CA ALA A 41 -3.11 -10.51 -6.49
C ALA A 41 -4.29 -9.52 -6.48
N SER A 42 -4.07 -8.27 -6.07
CA SER A 42 -5.12 -7.23 -6.07
C SER A 42 -5.53 -6.75 -7.46
N GLY A 43 -4.69 -6.97 -8.48
CA GLY A 43 -4.90 -6.47 -9.84
C GLY A 43 -4.78 -4.94 -9.99
N LEU A 44 -4.40 -4.22 -8.94
CA LEU A 44 -4.15 -2.78 -9.00
C LEU A 44 -2.88 -2.48 -9.80
N LYS A 45 -2.80 -1.26 -10.35
CA LYS A 45 -1.57 -0.77 -10.96
C LYS A 45 -0.64 -0.28 -9.87
N TYR A 46 0.55 -0.86 -9.78
CA TYR A 46 1.56 -0.47 -8.79
C TYR A 46 2.97 -0.44 -9.37
N THR A 47 3.84 0.32 -8.70
CA THR A 47 5.26 0.46 -9.01
C THR A 47 6.07 0.44 -7.73
N LEU A 48 6.91 -0.59 -7.55
CA LEU A 48 7.92 -0.64 -6.49
C LEU A 48 9.10 0.28 -6.83
N HIS A 49 9.61 1.02 -5.85
CA HIS A 49 10.84 1.79 -5.94
C HIS A 49 11.64 1.69 -4.64
N SER A 50 12.80 2.33 -4.59
CA SER A 50 13.76 2.21 -3.48
C SER A 50 13.23 2.67 -2.12
N ALA A 51 12.19 3.49 -2.09
CA ALA A 51 11.66 4.12 -0.87
C ALA A 51 10.24 3.68 -0.51
N GLY A 52 9.62 2.79 -1.30
CA GLY A 52 8.22 2.45 -1.12
C GLY A 52 7.60 1.81 -2.35
N THR A 53 6.28 1.69 -2.31
CA THR A 53 5.47 1.26 -3.45
C THR A 53 4.36 2.25 -3.70
N THR A 54 4.30 2.75 -4.93
CA THR A 54 3.21 3.60 -5.39
C THR A 54 2.11 2.74 -6.00
N VAL A 55 0.87 2.95 -5.59
CA VAL A 55 -0.32 2.29 -6.12
C VAL A 55 -1.27 3.33 -6.69
N GLY A 56 -1.80 3.08 -7.89
CA GLY A 56 -2.90 3.84 -8.47
C GLY A 56 -4.22 3.15 -8.18
N ALA A 57 -5.17 3.88 -7.60
CA ALA A 57 -6.50 3.36 -7.28
C ALA A 57 -7.59 4.42 -7.52
N SER A 58 -8.85 3.98 -7.62
CA SER A 58 -9.96 4.90 -7.45
C SER A 58 -9.94 5.43 -6.02
N PHE A 59 -10.24 6.72 -5.83
CA PHE A 59 -10.24 7.33 -4.51
C PHE A 59 -11.22 6.64 -3.55
N LEU A 60 -12.38 6.21 -4.06
CA LEU A 60 -13.36 5.40 -3.32
C LEU A 60 -12.80 4.04 -2.91
N THR A 61 -12.06 3.37 -3.80
CA THR A 61 -11.36 2.12 -3.50
C THR A 61 -10.28 2.32 -2.44
N TRP A 62 -9.58 3.47 -2.43
CA TRP A 62 -8.60 3.76 -1.38
C TRP A 62 -9.27 4.00 -0.02
N LEU A 63 -10.34 4.80 0.03
CA LEU A 63 -11.08 5.05 1.28
C LEU A 63 -11.66 3.76 1.89
N ALA A 64 -12.11 2.84 1.03
CA ALA A 64 -12.49 1.49 1.45
C ALA A 64 -11.27 0.57 1.67
N GLY A 65 -10.10 0.95 1.16
CA GLY A 65 -8.90 0.14 0.95
C GLY A 65 -7.91 0.11 2.12
N HIS A 66 -8.36 0.49 3.32
CA HIS A 66 -7.63 0.18 4.56
C HIS A 66 -7.28 -1.32 4.62
N ASP A 67 -8.11 -2.17 4.01
CA ASP A 67 -7.93 -3.61 3.91
C ASP A 67 -6.71 -4.06 3.09
N LEU A 68 -6.33 -3.36 2.02
CA LEU A 68 -5.18 -3.79 1.20
C LEU A 68 -3.86 -3.56 1.93
N LEU A 69 -3.72 -2.38 2.57
CA LEU A 69 -2.53 -2.05 3.35
C LEU A 69 -2.46 -2.91 4.62
N ALA A 70 -3.61 -3.19 5.24
CA ALA A 70 -3.71 -4.14 6.35
C ALA A 70 -3.33 -5.56 5.91
N ALA A 71 -3.81 -6.04 4.75
CA ALA A 71 -3.47 -7.35 4.21
C ALA A 71 -1.99 -7.46 3.84
N ALA A 72 -1.40 -6.41 3.27
CA ALA A 72 0.02 -6.32 3.00
C ALA A 72 0.84 -6.36 4.31
N SER A 73 0.44 -5.58 5.31
CA SER A 73 1.09 -5.56 6.62
C SER A 73 1.01 -6.91 7.33
N ALA A 74 -0.15 -7.57 7.30
CA ALA A 74 -0.37 -8.89 7.90
C ALA A 74 0.44 -10.02 7.25
N ARG A 75 1.05 -9.78 6.08
CA ARG A 75 1.94 -10.73 5.39
C ARG A 75 3.41 -10.55 5.74
N MET A 76 3.78 -9.46 6.39
CA MET A 76 5.12 -9.26 6.93
C MET A 76 5.17 -9.84 8.35
N GLY A 77 6.15 -10.70 8.65
CA GLY A 77 6.30 -11.34 9.97
C GLY A 77 5.77 -12.77 10.11
N GLY A 78 5.90 -13.58 9.05
CA GLY A 78 5.77 -15.05 9.14
C GLY A 78 6.82 -15.69 10.04
#